data_AF-A0A5D8ZWN8-F1
#
_entry.id   AF-A0A5D8ZWN8-F1
#
_cell.length_a   1.000
_cell.length_b   1.000
_cell.length_c   1.000
_cell.angle_alpha   90.00
_cell.angle_beta   90.00
_cell.angle_gamma   90.00
#
_symmetry.space_group_name_H-M   'P 1'
#
loop_
_entity.id
_entity.type
_entity.pdbx_description
1 polymer ?
#
loop_
_entity_poly.entity_id
_entity_poly.type
_entity_poly.pdbx_seq_one_letter_code
_entity_poly.pdbx_strand_id
1 'polypeptide(L)'
;MKIVYNNQAIISDENIQNATLGLIYKNSDFFVSKPDFKYNLIIPDTLREYVGLVGCFKEETNSLEQFHRFLCYKISSEIDNSKLKIFKKIVNSNDEQFFKLLFNYLLEVAEQYYLDSSDEIYQLFIIKNPLNISYADLIAAFDYLDETIHVNNHVEHTFLEYLKIYASLRIKKFKCDLRKNLKLGGFVNDFNIIFRKEQSTDDRRDFKLFDLAKVHADLSAEQKIWLSFFIPIIGLYKHDYRSEVENIYERNRFSKSYTNAYFSPIYQIISVFCYNEILNNVKDDNNNLFYQEIELWLNENLHLVELFDNFLFIENFLKKLDYFSKYKIKESQGSYSSIVYDYIYKGIPYVISEIALEYPFLKNLDSENFLKNPIIKFWNDNLEQCNSIIDKIHQYDYTITYPREIIIIAQKALEKYEKYFDKSIKNTSQQGTKQAMNFLIKSFKNDQEIFKEFQKYRRQMDRQYNVGLNNIHNLLNKISNG
;
A
#
# COMPACT_ATOMS: atom_id res chain seq x y z
N MET A 1 5.99 24.58 -34.88
CA MET A 1 6.65 23.61 -35.78
C MET A 1 5.82 22.33 -35.76
N LYS A 2 5.46 21.73 -36.91
CA LYS A 2 4.51 20.60 -36.99
C LYS A 2 5.26 19.30 -37.29
N ILE A 3 5.27 18.34 -36.36
CA ILE A 3 5.77 16.98 -36.62
C ILE A 3 4.58 16.09 -36.96
N VAL A 4 4.67 15.37 -38.09
CA VAL A 4 3.62 14.47 -38.60
C VAL A 4 4.12 13.04 -38.55
N TYR A 5 3.32 12.13 -37.99
CA TYR A 5 3.58 10.69 -37.94
C TYR A 5 2.28 9.95 -38.28
N ASN A 6 2.36 8.95 -39.17
CA ASN A 6 1.20 8.25 -39.75
C ASN A 6 0.06 9.18 -40.19
N ASN A 7 0.41 10.27 -40.91
CA ASN A 7 -0.53 11.31 -41.38
C ASN A 7 -1.28 12.10 -40.28
N GLN A 8 -0.93 11.92 -39.01
CA GLN A 8 -1.44 12.73 -37.89
C GLN A 8 -0.36 13.73 -37.45
N ALA A 9 -0.75 14.99 -37.29
CA ALA A 9 0.11 15.99 -36.66
C ALA A 9 0.21 15.68 -35.17
N ILE A 10 1.38 15.28 -34.68
CA ILE A 10 1.55 14.91 -33.27
C ILE A 10 2.04 16.08 -32.41
N ILE A 11 2.83 17.00 -32.98
CA ILE A 11 3.31 18.17 -32.25
C ILE A 11 2.83 19.41 -33.00
N SER A 12 1.70 19.96 -32.56
CA SER A 12 1.35 21.37 -32.80
C SER A 12 0.94 21.95 -31.45
N ASP A 13 1.75 22.88 -30.93
CA ASP A 13 1.51 23.64 -29.70
C ASP A 13 1.50 22.84 -28.36
N GLU A 14 1.84 21.55 -28.37
CA GLU A 14 1.93 20.71 -27.17
C GLU A 14 3.37 20.62 -26.58
N ASN A 15 3.46 20.58 -25.25
CA ASN A 15 4.68 20.25 -24.51
C ASN A 15 5.21 18.87 -24.95
N ILE A 16 6.49 18.79 -25.38
CA ILE A 16 7.15 17.55 -25.87
C ILE A 16 6.97 16.39 -24.87
N GLN A 17 6.98 16.68 -23.57
CA GLN A 17 6.72 15.69 -22.53
C GLN A 17 5.33 15.06 -22.67
N ASN A 18 4.28 15.87 -22.81
CA ASN A 18 2.91 15.37 -22.97
C ASN A 18 2.75 14.59 -24.29
N ALA A 19 3.35 15.08 -25.37
CA ALA A 19 3.33 14.40 -26.68
C ALA A 19 4.04 13.04 -26.61
N THR A 20 5.13 12.94 -25.86
CA THR A 20 5.86 11.69 -25.62
C THR A 20 5.02 10.69 -24.83
N LEU A 21 4.51 11.11 -23.67
CA LEU A 21 3.68 10.25 -22.82
C LEU A 21 2.43 9.77 -23.56
N GLY A 22 1.80 10.67 -24.31
CA GLY A 22 0.66 10.33 -25.16
C GLY A 22 1.01 9.36 -26.28
N LEU A 23 2.20 9.49 -26.89
CA LEU A 23 2.68 8.55 -27.90
C LEU A 23 2.91 7.16 -27.30
N ILE A 24 3.58 7.06 -26.15
CA ILE A 24 3.81 5.78 -25.46
C ILE A 24 2.47 5.12 -25.15
N TYR A 25 1.56 5.85 -24.50
CA TYR A 25 0.27 5.31 -24.11
C TYR A 25 -0.56 4.86 -25.33
N LYS A 26 -0.73 5.72 -26.35
CA LYS A 26 -1.56 5.40 -27.53
C LYS A 26 -1.05 4.21 -28.36
N ASN A 27 0.25 3.94 -28.33
CA ASN A 27 0.83 2.84 -29.11
C ASN A 27 1.01 1.57 -28.29
N SER A 28 1.12 1.63 -26.96
CA SER A 28 1.47 0.46 -26.13
C SER A 28 0.50 0.16 -24.99
N ASP A 29 -0.52 0.99 -24.80
CA ASP A 29 -1.44 0.93 -23.65
C ASP A 29 -0.71 0.92 -22.30
N PHE A 30 0.48 1.51 -22.27
CA PHE A 30 1.34 1.57 -21.09
C PHE A 30 1.43 3.00 -20.57
N PHE A 31 1.01 3.18 -19.32
CA PHE A 31 1.13 4.45 -18.62
C PHE A 31 2.55 4.67 -18.09
N VAL A 32 3.08 5.86 -18.31
CA VAL A 32 4.31 6.36 -17.68
C VAL A 32 3.92 7.63 -16.94
N SER A 33 4.23 7.70 -15.64
CA SER A 33 4.04 8.92 -14.86
C SER A 33 5.01 9.99 -15.33
N LYS A 34 4.62 11.26 -15.20
CA LYS A 34 5.59 12.35 -15.30
C LYS A 34 6.61 12.18 -14.17
N PRO A 35 7.90 12.35 -14.46
CA PRO A 35 8.93 12.34 -13.43
C PRO A 35 8.74 13.53 -12.49
N ASP A 36 9.06 13.29 -11.23
CA ASP A 36 9.22 14.37 -10.25
C ASP A 36 10.52 15.14 -10.48
N PHE A 37 11.48 14.57 -11.23
CA PHE A 37 12.78 15.15 -11.53
C PHE A 37 12.93 15.57 -12.99
N LYS A 38 13.69 16.66 -13.20
CA LYS A 38 13.91 17.28 -14.52
C LYS A 38 14.72 16.41 -15.50
N TYR A 39 15.37 15.33 -15.04
CA TYR A 39 16.36 14.58 -15.82
C TYR A 39 15.89 13.19 -16.24
N ASN A 40 14.58 12.98 -16.42
CA ASN A 40 14.07 11.70 -16.86
C ASN A 40 14.35 11.50 -18.36
N LEU A 41 15.31 10.63 -18.66
CA LEU A 41 15.77 10.37 -20.04
C LEU A 41 14.81 9.49 -20.86
N ILE A 42 13.78 8.90 -20.24
CA ILE A 42 12.69 8.20 -20.95
C ILE A 42 11.76 9.20 -21.61
N ILE A 43 11.57 10.36 -20.98
CA ILE A 43 10.84 11.48 -21.58
C ILE A 43 11.85 12.32 -22.35
N PRO A 44 11.88 12.26 -23.68
CA PRO A 44 12.79 13.06 -24.48
C PRO A 44 12.62 14.54 -24.20
N ASP A 45 13.69 15.17 -23.74
CA ASP A 45 13.75 16.62 -23.61
C ASP A 45 14.13 17.30 -24.94
N THR A 46 14.59 16.51 -25.91
CA THR A 46 14.97 16.97 -27.24
C THR A 46 14.11 16.37 -28.35
N LEU A 47 13.86 17.14 -29.40
CA LEU A 47 13.15 16.66 -30.59
C LEU A 47 13.85 15.49 -31.27
N ARG A 48 15.19 15.42 -31.22
CA ARG A 48 15.97 14.32 -31.81
C ARG A 48 15.67 13.00 -31.12
N GLU A 49 15.66 13.00 -29.80
CA GLU A 49 15.33 11.82 -29.00
C GLU A 49 13.86 11.42 -29.15
N TYR A 50 12.97 12.42 -29.26
CA TYR A 50 11.56 12.17 -29.58
C TYR A 50 11.41 11.44 -30.93
N VAL A 51 12.13 11.87 -31.97
CA VAL A 51 12.15 11.15 -33.27
C VAL A 51 12.71 9.74 -33.12
N GLY A 52 13.68 9.53 -32.23
CA GLY A 52 14.20 8.20 -31.87
C GLY A 52 13.11 7.29 -31.31
N LEU A 53 12.36 7.77 -30.31
CA LEU A 53 11.22 7.05 -29.72
C LEU A 53 10.13 6.77 -30.75
N VAL A 54 9.76 7.77 -31.56
CA VAL A 54 8.79 7.62 -32.67
C VAL A 54 9.24 6.54 -33.65
N GLY A 55 10.55 6.45 -33.91
CA GLY A 55 11.14 5.41 -34.73
C GLY A 55 10.84 4.00 -34.23
N CYS A 56 10.76 3.81 -32.91
CA CYS A 56 10.45 2.51 -32.31
C CYS A 56 9.05 2.02 -32.63
N PHE A 57 8.07 2.92 -32.77
CA PHE A 57 6.66 2.57 -32.98
C PHE A 57 6.25 2.44 -34.46
N LYS A 58 7.17 2.68 -35.42
CA LYS A 58 6.87 2.73 -36.87
C LYS A 58 6.25 1.46 -37.43
N GLU A 59 6.52 0.31 -36.84
CA GLU A 59 5.92 -0.96 -37.22
C GLU A 59 4.76 -1.25 -36.27
N GLU A 60 3.51 -1.28 -36.78
CA GLU A 60 2.29 -1.45 -35.98
C GLU A 60 2.22 -2.78 -35.19
N THR A 61 3.14 -3.70 -35.44
CA THR A 61 3.20 -5.00 -34.76
C THR A 61 4.05 -4.93 -33.48
N ASN A 62 3.42 -5.21 -32.33
CA ASN A 62 4.06 -5.43 -31.03
C ASN A 62 4.75 -4.20 -30.41
N SER A 63 4.05 -3.06 -30.40
CA SER A 63 4.52 -1.79 -29.87
C SER A 63 4.93 -1.80 -28.39
N LEU A 64 4.31 -2.64 -27.55
CA LEU A 64 4.74 -2.84 -26.16
C LEU A 64 6.14 -3.46 -26.06
N GLU A 65 6.46 -4.44 -26.91
CA GLU A 65 7.79 -5.05 -26.98
C GLU A 65 8.83 -4.08 -27.57
N GLN A 66 8.42 -3.25 -28.54
CA GLN A 66 9.29 -2.20 -29.08
C GLN A 66 9.65 -1.18 -27.99
N PHE A 67 8.67 -0.74 -27.19
CA PHE A 67 8.92 0.15 -26.06
C PHE A 67 9.82 -0.50 -25.00
N HIS A 68 9.60 -1.78 -24.69
CA HIS A 68 10.47 -2.58 -23.81
C HIS A 68 11.93 -2.59 -24.30
N ARG A 69 12.15 -2.83 -25.60
CA ARG A 69 13.49 -2.82 -26.20
C ARG A 69 14.13 -1.44 -26.15
N PHE A 70 13.36 -0.40 -26.43
CA PHE A 70 13.83 0.99 -26.32
C PHE A 70 14.31 1.31 -24.90
N LEU A 71 13.51 0.95 -23.89
CA LEU A 71 13.86 1.14 -22.48
C LEU A 71 15.16 0.41 -22.11
N CYS A 72 15.29 -0.87 -22.49
CA CYS A 72 16.50 -1.66 -22.25
C CYS A 72 17.74 -1.08 -22.95
N TYR A 73 17.58 -0.56 -24.18
CA TYR A 73 18.64 0.12 -24.91
C TYR A 73 19.09 1.38 -24.18
N LYS A 74 18.13 2.24 -23.80
CA LYS A 74 18.38 3.49 -23.08
C LYS A 74 19.14 3.28 -21.78
N ILE A 75 18.67 2.33 -20.96
CA ILE A 75 19.37 1.92 -19.73
C ILE A 75 20.80 1.48 -20.06
N SER A 76 20.97 0.61 -21.06
CA SER A 76 22.28 0.08 -21.48
C SER A 76 23.26 1.14 -21.99
N SER A 77 22.76 2.24 -22.59
CA SER A 77 23.60 3.31 -23.15
C SER A 77 23.95 4.41 -22.15
N GLU A 78 23.11 4.64 -21.14
CA GLU A 78 23.22 5.83 -20.28
C GLU A 78 23.66 5.53 -18.85
N ILE A 79 23.54 4.27 -18.42
CA ILE A 79 23.83 3.87 -17.04
C ILE A 79 25.22 3.22 -16.92
N ASP A 80 25.87 3.43 -15.78
CA ASP A 80 27.20 2.88 -15.51
C ASP A 80 27.24 1.33 -15.47
N ASN A 81 28.44 0.78 -15.63
CA ASN A 81 28.64 -0.67 -15.69
C ASN A 81 28.24 -1.41 -14.40
N SER A 82 28.25 -0.78 -13.23
CA SER A 82 27.84 -1.44 -11.98
C SER A 82 26.33 -1.66 -11.93
N LYS A 83 25.56 -0.61 -12.20
CA LYS A 83 24.09 -0.66 -12.26
C LYS A 83 23.59 -1.52 -13.42
N LEU A 84 24.31 -1.54 -14.54
CA LEU A 84 23.99 -2.43 -15.66
C LEU A 84 24.10 -3.91 -15.33
N LYS A 85 25.02 -4.31 -14.45
CA LYS A 85 25.15 -5.72 -14.04
C LYS A 85 23.91 -6.20 -13.31
N ILE A 86 23.39 -5.41 -12.36
CA ILE A 86 22.17 -5.77 -11.64
C ILE A 86 20.94 -5.67 -12.52
N PHE A 87 20.83 -4.64 -13.38
CA PHE A 87 19.74 -4.54 -14.35
C PHE A 87 19.68 -5.78 -15.25
N LYS A 88 20.80 -6.24 -15.80
CA LYS A 88 20.86 -7.46 -16.61
C LYS A 88 20.42 -8.72 -15.84
N LYS A 89 20.77 -8.84 -14.55
CA LYS A 89 20.29 -9.93 -13.70
C LYS A 89 18.77 -9.88 -13.54
N ILE A 90 18.23 -8.69 -13.28
CA ILE A 90 16.78 -8.47 -13.19
C ILE A 90 16.13 -8.85 -14.52
N VAL A 91 16.60 -8.31 -15.66
CA VAL A 91 16.05 -8.59 -17.00
C VAL A 91 16.01 -10.08 -17.33
N ASN A 92 17.09 -10.81 -17.03
CA ASN A 92 17.22 -12.23 -17.38
C ASN A 92 16.55 -13.20 -16.41
N SER A 93 16.00 -12.71 -15.30
CA SER A 93 15.27 -13.55 -14.34
C SER A 93 13.94 -14.03 -14.90
N ASN A 94 13.33 -15.06 -14.30
CA ASN A 94 11.92 -15.39 -14.55
C ASN A 94 11.00 -14.54 -13.66
N ASP A 95 9.68 -14.61 -13.87
CA ASP A 95 8.72 -13.77 -13.13
C ASP A 95 8.73 -14.04 -11.61
N GLU A 96 9.01 -15.27 -11.18
CA GLU A 96 9.09 -15.65 -9.76
C GLU A 96 10.34 -15.07 -9.08
N GLN A 97 11.46 -15.02 -9.79
CA GLN A 97 12.73 -14.49 -9.29
C GLN A 97 12.83 -12.98 -9.42
N PHE A 98 12.07 -12.37 -10.33
CA PHE A 98 12.11 -10.94 -10.61
C PHE A 98 11.98 -10.10 -9.35
N PHE A 99 10.96 -10.39 -8.55
CA PHE A 99 10.70 -9.63 -7.35
C PHE A 99 11.80 -9.77 -6.31
N LYS A 100 12.32 -10.98 -6.11
CA LYS A 100 13.45 -11.20 -5.20
C LYS A 100 14.64 -10.34 -5.58
N LEU A 101 14.98 -10.31 -6.87
CA LEU A 101 16.12 -9.54 -7.36
C LEU A 101 15.87 -8.04 -7.30
N LEU A 102 14.65 -7.59 -7.61
CA LEU A 102 14.25 -6.19 -7.51
C LEU A 102 14.37 -5.71 -6.05
N PHE A 103 13.68 -6.37 -5.11
CA PHE A 103 13.69 -5.94 -3.70
C PHE A 103 15.07 -6.03 -3.06
N ASN A 104 15.85 -7.09 -3.34
CA ASN A 104 17.22 -7.17 -2.86
C ASN A 104 18.07 -5.99 -3.35
N TYR A 105 17.87 -5.57 -4.61
CA TYR A 105 18.57 -4.39 -5.11
C TYR A 105 18.09 -3.11 -4.42
N LEU A 106 16.77 -2.89 -4.31
CA LEU A 106 16.23 -1.71 -3.64
C LEU A 106 16.70 -1.61 -2.19
N LEU A 107 16.82 -2.76 -1.50
CA LEU A 107 17.40 -2.86 -0.17
C LEU A 107 18.90 -2.52 -0.14
N GLU A 108 19.69 -3.06 -1.07
CA GLU A 108 21.13 -2.74 -1.19
C GLU A 108 21.35 -1.24 -1.44
N VAL A 109 20.47 -0.60 -2.23
CA VAL A 109 20.50 0.85 -2.42
C VAL A 109 20.11 1.56 -1.12
N ALA A 110 19.02 1.15 -0.47
CA ALA A 110 18.56 1.74 0.78
C ALA A 110 19.66 1.71 1.86
N GLU A 111 20.37 0.59 2.00
CA GLU A 111 21.51 0.39 2.91
C GLU A 111 22.60 1.45 2.75
N GLN A 112 22.87 1.90 1.51
CA GLN A 112 23.92 2.88 1.24
C GLN A 112 23.59 4.28 1.75
N TYR A 113 22.30 4.62 1.86
CA TYR A 113 21.84 5.95 2.30
C TYR A 113 21.32 5.95 3.74
N TYR A 114 21.39 4.81 4.42
CA TYR A 114 20.79 4.60 5.71
C TYR A 114 21.69 5.07 6.87
N LEU A 115 21.10 5.80 7.83
CA LEU A 115 21.81 6.35 8.99
C LEU A 115 21.38 5.72 10.33
N ASP A 116 20.27 4.99 10.41
CA ASP A 116 19.74 4.48 11.70
C ASP A 116 18.90 3.20 11.57
N SER A 117 19.38 2.08 12.15
CA SER A 117 18.80 0.70 12.18
C SER A 117 17.33 0.52 12.61
N SER A 118 16.66 1.60 12.99
CA SER A 118 15.33 1.60 13.63
C SER A 118 14.16 2.02 12.72
N ASP A 119 14.41 2.39 11.45
CA ASP A 119 13.32 2.72 10.51
C ASP A 119 12.51 1.46 10.16
N GLU A 120 11.25 1.46 10.55
CA GLU A 120 10.30 0.38 10.30
C GLU A 120 10.21 0.04 8.80
N ILE A 121 10.34 1.02 7.89
CA ILE A 121 10.26 0.80 6.44
C ILE A 121 11.46 0.02 5.92
N TYR A 122 12.63 0.23 6.49
CA TYR A 122 13.83 -0.54 6.12
C TYR A 122 13.75 -1.99 6.62
N GLN A 123 13.22 -2.19 7.84
CA GLN A 123 12.95 -3.53 8.37
C GLN A 123 11.89 -4.28 7.53
N LEU A 124 10.95 -3.58 6.89
CA LEU A 124 10.04 -4.18 5.90
C LEU A 124 10.81 -4.86 4.78
N PHE A 125 11.84 -4.23 4.23
CA PHE A 125 12.52 -4.74 3.03
C PHE A 125 13.36 -5.99 3.29
N ILE A 126 13.91 -6.15 4.50
CA ILE A 126 14.81 -7.25 4.85
C ILE A 126 14.09 -8.60 4.96
N ILE A 127 12.81 -8.61 5.37
CA ILE A 127 12.09 -9.83 5.80
C ILE A 127 11.11 -10.33 4.72
N LYS A 128 11.04 -9.68 3.55
CA LYS A 128 9.97 -9.92 2.58
C LYS A 128 10.17 -11.16 1.71
N ASN A 129 9.16 -12.02 1.70
CA ASN A 129 9.11 -13.17 0.81
C ASN A 129 8.75 -12.72 -0.62
N PRO A 130 9.56 -13.03 -1.64
CA PRO A 130 9.34 -12.61 -3.02
C PRO A 130 8.07 -13.18 -3.70
N LEU A 131 7.41 -14.17 -3.09
CA LEU A 131 6.16 -14.75 -3.57
C LEU A 131 4.90 -14.09 -2.95
N ASN A 132 5.08 -13.17 -2.00
CA ASN A 132 4.00 -12.48 -1.30
C ASN A 132 4.18 -10.95 -1.37
N ILE A 133 4.23 -10.44 -2.60
CA ILE A 133 4.40 -9.02 -2.87
C ILE A 133 3.09 -8.45 -3.39
N SER A 134 2.68 -7.35 -2.80
CA SER A 134 1.54 -6.53 -3.18
C SER A 134 1.99 -5.29 -3.97
N TYR A 135 1.03 -4.53 -4.51
CA TYR A 135 1.35 -3.21 -5.06
C TYR A 135 1.88 -2.25 -3.98
N ALA A 136 1.40 -2.36 -2.75
CA ALA A 136 1.88 -1.51 -1.66
C ALA A 136 3.37 -1.75 -1.35
N ASP A 137 3.83 -3.00 -1.38
CA ASP A 137 5.25 -3.30 -1.13
C ASP A 137 6.15 -2.65 -2.18
N LEU A 138 5.78 -2.76 -3.46
CA LEU A 138 6.55 -2.20 -4.58
C LEU A 138 6.60 -0.68 -4.51
N ILE A 139 5.43 -0.07 -4.35
CA ILE A 139 5.31 1.38 -4.34
C ILE A 139 6.05 1.97 -3.13
N ALA A 140 5.89 1.38 -1.94
CA ALA A 140 6.61 1.80 -0.74
C ALA A 140 8.13 1.70 -0.91
N ALA A 141 8.62 0.68 -1.62
CA ALA A 141 10.05 0.52 -1.88
C ALA A 141 10.62 1.64 -2.76
N PHE A 142 9.94 1.98 -3.84
CA PHE A 142 10.37 3.08 -4.71
C PHE A 142 10.24 4.43 -4.00
N ASP A 143 9.10 4.72 -3.37
CA ASP A 143 8.88 5.98 -2.66
C ASP A 143 9.90 6.21 -1.54
N TYR A 144 10.24 5.16 -0.79
CA TYR A 144 11.26 5.25 0.25
C TYR A 144 12.62 5.71 -0.32
N LEU A 145 13.05 5.14 -1.45
CA LEU A 145 14.32 5.51 -2.08
C LEU A 145 14.26 6.90 -2.71
N ASP A 146 13.16 7.25 -3.38
CA ASP A 146 12.94 8.56 -3.99
C ASP A 146 13.06 9.68 -2.93
N GLU A 147 12.61 9.44 -1.69
CA GLU A 147 12.74 10.38 -0.59
C GLU A 147 14.10 10.38 0.12
N THR A 148 14.77 9.22 0.17
CA THR A 148 16.01 9.04 0.94
C THR A 148 17.24 9.47 0.16
N ILE A 149 17.24 9.28 -1.16
CA ILE A 149 18.39 9.60 -2.00
C ILE A 149 18.52 11.12 -2.13
N HIS A 150 19.71 11.64 -1.80
CA HIS A 150 20.03 13.05 -1.97
C HIS A 150 19.66 13.55 -3.38
N VAL A 151 18.95 14.68 -3.44
CA VAL A 151 18.46 15.32 -4.69
C VAL A 151 19.57 15.54 -5.74
N ASN A 152 20.83 15.66 -5.29
CA ASN A 152 21.99 15.86 -6.17
C ASN A 152 22.54 14.57 -6.79
N ASN A 153 22.10 13.38 -6.35
CA ASN A 153 22.50 12.11 -6.94
C ASN A 153 21.62 11.76 -8.15
N HIS A 154 21.78 12.55 -9.23
CA HIS A 154 20.97 12.42 -10.43
C HIS A 154 21.10 11.05 -11.09
N VAL A 155 22.27 10.40 -11.03
CA VAL A 155 22.49 9.08 -11.65
C VAL A 155 21.66 8.00 -10.96
N GLU A 156 21.58 8.02 -9.62
CA GLU A 156 20.77 7.04 -8.88
C GLU A 156 19.28 7.28 -9.11
N HIS A 157 18.83 8.53 -9.02
CA HIS A 157 17.44 8.91 -9.32
C HIS A 157 17.02 8.48 -10.72
N THR A 158 17.82 8.78 -11.74
CA THR A 158 17.53 8.35 -13.13
C THR A 158 17.50 6.83 -13.26
N PHE A 159 18.40 6.09 -12.60
CA PHE A 159 18.38 4.63 -12.65
C PHE A 159 17.14 4.04 -11.95
N LEU A 160 16.71 4.61 -10.82
CA LEU A 160 15.51 4.18 -10.13
C LEU A 160 14.25 4.47 -10.93
N GLU A 161 14.14 5.64 -11.57
CA GLU A 161 13.04 5.92 -12.50
C GLU A 161 12.99 4.90 -13.65
N TYR A 162 14.14 4.59 -14.25
CA TYR A 162 14.27 3.54 -15.26
C TYR A 162 13.80 2.18 -14.74
N LEU A 163 14.24 1.80 -13.54
CA LEU A 163 13.93 0.53 -12.92
C LEU A 163 12.43 0.43 -12.56
N LYS A 164 11.84 1.53 -12.08
CA LYS A 164 10.41 1.64 -11.75
C LYS A 164 9.54 1.47 -13.00
N ILE A 165 9.89 2.14 -14.09
CA ILE A 165 9.20 2.01 -15.37
C ILE A 165 9.37 0.60 -15.96
N TYR A 166 10.57 0.04 -15.89
CA TYR A 166 10.83 -1.33 -16.31
C TYR A 166 10.01 -2.34 -15.49
N ALA A 167 9.98 -2.17 -14.16
CA ALA A 167 9.23 -3.05 -13.27
C ALA A 167 7.74 -3.03 -13.60
N SER A 168 7.17 -1.85 -13.85
CA SER A 168 5.74 -1.73 -14.18
C SER A 168 5.43 -2.38 -15.53
N LEU A 169 6.29 -2.15 -16.52
CA LEU A 169 6.19 -2.75 -17.84
C LEU A 169 6.27 -4.29 -17.77
N ARG A 170 7.18 -4.79 -16.95
CA ARG A 170 7.35 -6.23 -16.76
C ARG A 170 6.15 -6.86 -16.05
N ILE A 171 5.63 -6.22 -15.01
CA ILE A 171 4.41 -6.67 -14.32
C ILE A 171 3.23 -6.71 -15.29
N LYS A 172 3.05 -5.69 -16.15
CA LYS A 172 2.01 -5.72 -17.19
C LYS A 172 2.16 -6.93 -18.12
N LYS A 173 3.38 -7.46 -18.32
CA LYS A 173 3.64 -8.63 -19.17
C LYS A 173 3.61 -9.98 -18.45
N PHE A 174 3.48 -10.00 -17.11
CA PHE A 174 3.44 -11.24 -16.34
C PHE A 174 2.28 -12.16 -16.73
N LYS A 175 2.46 -13.46 -16.46
CA LYS A 175 1.36 -14.42 -16.48
C LYS A 175 0.21 -13.93 -15.59
N CYS A 176 -1.01 -14.19 -16.04
CA CYS A 176 -2.24 -13.72 -15.41
C CYS A 176 -2.28 -13.97 -13.89
N ASP A 177 -1.86 -15.16 -13.45
CA ASP A 177 -1.90 -15.55 -12.03
C ASP A 177 -1.02 -14.68 -11.13
N LEU A 178 0.17 -14.26 -11.57
CA LEU A 178 1.05 -13.40 -10.78
C LEU A 178 0.50 -11.97 -10.68
N ARG A 179 -0.09 -11.44 -11.77
CA ARG A 179 -0.75 -10.13 -11.74
C ARG A 179 -1.97 -10.14 -10.81
N LYS A 180 -2.77 -11.20 -10.88
CA LYS A 180 -3.90 -11.41 -9.96
C LYS A 180 -3.43 -11.40 -8.51
N ASN A 181 -2.29 -12.01 -8.20
CA ASN A 181 -1.76 -12.03 -6.84
C ASN A 181 -1.44 -10.64 -6.30
N LEU A 182 -0.85 -9.76 -7.13
CA LEU A 182 -0.57 -8.37 -6.75
C LEU A 182 -1.88 -7.63 -6.40
N LYS A 183 -2.91 -7.80 -7.23
CA LYS A 183 -4.25 -7.24 -6.99
C LYS A 183 -4.92 -7.80 -5.75
N LEU A 184 -4.81 -9.11 -5.52
CA LEU A 184 -5.45 -9.76 -4.36
C LEU A 184 -4.80 -9.35 -3.03
N GLY A 185 -3.47 -9.21 -2.99
CA GLY A 185 -2.75 -8.69 -1.81
C GLY A 185 -3.07 -7.22 -1.52
N GLY A 186 -3.53 -6.49 -2.53
CA GLY A 186 -4.14 -5.18 -2.35
C GLY A 186 -3.14 -4.05 -2.14
N PHE A 187 -3.53 -3.13 -1.26
CA PHE A 187 -2.74 -1.97 -0.85
C PHE A 187 -2.20 -2.07 0.58
N VAL A 188 -2.06 -3.30 1.09
CA VAL A 188 -1.56 -3.61 2.44
C VAL A 188 -0.34 -4.48 2.32
N ASN A 189 0.66 -4.24 3.15
CA ASN A 189 1.75 -5.17 3.34
C ASN A 189 1.58 -5.99 4.63
N ASP A 190 2.36 -7.07 4.76
CA ASP A 190 2.33 -7.99 5.92
C ASP A 190 2.55 -7.34 7.30
N PHE A 191 2.97 -6.08 7.37
CA PHE A 191 3.19 -5.34 8.61
C PHE A 191 2.09 -4.32 8.90
N ASN A 192 1.00 -4.34 8.12
CA ASN A 192 -0.05 -3.31 8.15
C ASN A 192 0.48 -1.90 7.85
N ILE A 193 1.69 -1.80 7.29
CA ILE A 193 2.26 -0.55 6.85
C ILE A 193 1.65 -0.24 5.48
N ILE A 194 0.79 0.76 5.51
CA ILE A 194 0.12 1.33 4.36
C ILE A 194 1.16 2.06 3.53
N PHE A 195 0.90 2.20 2.22
CA PHE A 195 1.42 3.32 1.42
C PHE A 195 1.61 4.58 2.29
N ARG A 196 2.80 5.20 2.20
CA ARG A 196 3.34 6.09 3.24
C ARG A 196 2.28 7.00 3.84
N LYS A 197 2.22 6.92 5.17
CA LYS A 197 1.33 7.66 6.05
C LYS A 197 1.81 9.12 6.12
N GLU A 198 1.60 9.92 5.08
CA GLU A 198 1.46 11.37 5.27
C GLU A 198 0.12 11.66 5.97
N GLN A 199 -0.18 11.03 7.10
CA GLN A 199 -1.38 11.37 7.84
C GLN A 199 -1.08 12.52 8.80
N SER A 200 -1.59 13.69 8.41
CA SER A 200 -2.42 14.51 9.29
C SER A 200 -3.26 13.63 10.22
N THR A 201 -3.57 14.11 11.42
CA THR A 201 -4.25 13.45 12.55
C THR A 201 -5.51 12.59 12.32
N ASP A 202 -6.01 12.42 11.10
CA ASP A 202 -7.26 11.73 10.80
C ASP A 202 -7.04 10.32 10.19
N ASP A 203 -7.63 9.32 10.85
CA ASP A 203 -7.58 7.86 10.58
C ASP A 203 -8.23 7.42 9.25
N ARG A 204 -8.30 8.28 8.22
CA ARG A 204 -9.19 8.13 7.04
C ARG A 204 -8.87 6.95 6.12
N ARG A 205 -7.65 6.39 6.22
CA ARG A 205 -7.17 5.22 5.48
C ARG A 205 -6.79 4.06 6.40
N ASP A 206 -7.13 4.12 7.69
CA ASP A 206 -6.70 3.09 8.62
C ASP A 206 -7.23 1.73 8.20
N PHE A 207 -6.30 0.79 8.05
CA PHE A 207 -6.63 -0.61 7.82
C PHE A 207 -6.86 -1.23 9.17
N LYS A 208 -7.99 -1.90 9.31
CA LYS A 208 -8.45 -2.40 10.60
C LYS A 208 -8.47 -3.92 10.59
N LEU A 209 -7.82 -4.53 11.58
CA LEU A 209 -7.98 -5.95 11.84
C LEU A 209 -9.28 -6.13 12.64
N PHE A 210 -10.20 -6.96 12.14
CA PHE A 210 -11.49 -7.17 12.77
C PHE A 210 -11.96 -8.63 12.67
N ASP A 211 -12.92 -8.99 13.50
CA ASP A 211 -13.57 -10.31 13.45
C ASP A 211 -14.72 -10.30 12.47
N LEU A 212 -14.43 -10.86 11.31
CA LEU A 212 -15.37 -10.99 10.22
C LEU A 212 -16.60 -11.81 10.61
N ALA A 213 -16.46 -12.83 11.48
CA ALA A 213 -17.58 -13.66 11.91
C ALA A 213 -18.62 -12.84 12.67
N LYS A 214 -18.17 -11.99 13.60
CA LYS A 214 -19.05 -11.10 14.38
C LYS A 214 -19.78 -10.12 13.47
N VAL A 215 -19.07 -9.53 12.51
CA VAL A 215 -19.67 -8.59 11.57
C VAL A 215 -20.66 -9.33 10.65
N HIS A 216 -20.25 -10.45 10.05
CA HIS A 216 -21.06 -11.26 9.12
C HIS A 216 -22.34 -11.83 9.74
N ALA A 217 -22.38 -12.08 11.06
CA ALA A 217 -23.57 -12.65 11.71
C ALA A 217 -24.84 -11.82 11.46
N ASP A 218 -24.70 -10.50 11.36
CA ASP A 218 -25.81 -9.56 11.20
C ASP A 218 -26.07 -9.15 9.74
N LEU A 219 -25.27 -9.64 8.78
CA LEU A 219 -25.33 -9.19 7.38
C LEU A 219 -26.14 -10.11 6.48
N SER A 220 -26.87 -9.49 5.55
CA SER A 220 -27.46 -10.18 4.39
C SER A 220 -26.36 -10.77 3.49
N ALA A 221 -26.73 -11.68 2.59
CA ALA A 221 -25.81 -12.27 1.62
C ALA A 221 -25.13 -11.20 0.75
N GLU A 222 -25.91 -10.27 0.20
CA GLU A 222 -25.40 -9.16 -0.62
C GLU A 222 -24.43 -8.25 0.15
N GLN A 223 -24.72 -7.93 1.42
CA GLN A 223 -23.81 -7.14 2.26
C GLN A 223 -22.49 -7.86 2.57
N LYS A 224 -22.51 -9.19 2.74
CA LYS A 224 -21.29 -10.00 2.94
C LYS A 224 -20.43 -9.99 1.67
N ILE A 225 -21.06 -10.12 0.52
CA ILE A 225 -20.39 -10.03 -0.78
C ILE A 225 -19.78 -8.65 -0.95
N TRP A 226 -20.57 -7.60 -0.78
CA TRP A 226 -20.12 -6.21 -0.88
C TRP A 226 -18.93 -5.94 0.04
N LEU A 227 -19.00 -6.36 1.31
CA LEU A 227 -17.92 -6.19 2.28
C LEU A 227 -16.63 -6.91 1.85
N SER A 228 -16.74 -8.05 1.17
CA SER A 228 -15.58 -8.83 0.71
C SER A 228 -14.70 -8.06 -0.29
N PHE A 229 -15.26 -7.07 -1.01
CA PHE A 229 -14.49 -6.19 -1.89
C PHE A 229 -13.62 -5.16 -1.14
N PHE A 230 -13.76 -5.04 0.18
CA PHE A 230 -12.93 -4.22 1.04
C PHE A 230 -11.91 -5.03 1.85
N ILE A 231 -11.86 -6.36 1.68
CA ILE A 231 -11.00 -7.25 2.45
C ILE A 231 -9.87 -7.78 1.57
N PRO A 232 -8.64 -7.23 1.65
CA PRO A 232 -7.50 -7.77 0.94
C PRO A 232 -7.20 -9.21 1.34
N ILE A 233 -6.83 -10.03 0.35
CA ILE A 233 -6.49 -11.44 0.57
C ILE A 233 -4.99 -11.52 0.83
N ILE A 234 -4.63 -11.33 2.10
CA ILE A 234 -3.25 -11.42 2.58
C ILE A 234 -2.90 -12.89 2.85
N GLY A 235 -1.72 -13.32 2.44
CA GLY A 235 -1.22 -14.66 2.77
C GLY A 235 -0.95 -14.80 4.27
N LEU A 236 -1.32 -15.93 4.88
CA LEU A 236 -0.96 -16.21 6.28
C LEU A 236 0.39 -16.92 6.37
N TYR A 237 1.23 -16.48 7.31
CA TYR A 237 2.49 -17.15 7.63
C TYR A 237 2.22 -18.49 8.34
N LYS A 238 2.72 -19.62 7.80
CA LYS A 238 2.74 -20.91 8.53
C LYS A 238 4.12 -21.10 9.15
N HIS A 239 4.21 -21.01 10.47
CA HIS A 239 5.46 -21.21 11.22
C HIS A 239 6.01 -22.65 11.21
N ASP A 240 5.28 -23.62 10.65
CA ASP A 240 5.61 -25.05 10.74
C ASP A 240 6.75 -25.51 9.82
N TYR A 241 7.28 -24.64 8.96
CA TYR A 241 8.35 -24.99 8.01
C TYR A 241 9.71 -24.48 8.49
N ARG A 242 10.71 -25.38 8.49
CA ARG A 242 12.08 -25.15 8.99
C ARG A 242 12.91 -24.17 8.16
N SER A 243 12.44 -23.81 6.97
CA SER A 243 13.10 -22.93 6.01
C SER A 243 12.01 -22.11 5.32
N GLU A 244 12.22 -20.80 5.20
CA GLU A 244 11.36 -19.87 4.44
C GLU A 244 11.15 -20.29 2.96
N VAL A 245 11.95 -21.26 2.49
CA VAL A 245 11.96 -21.79 1.12
C VAL A 245 11.16 -23.08 0.99
N GLU A 246 10.88 -23.81 2.08
CA GLU A 246 10.51 -25.24 2.01
C GLU A 246 9.01 -25.57 2.02
N ASN A 247 8.12 -24.60 2.19
CA ASN A 247 6.74 -24.73 1.71
C ASN A 247 6.09 -23.36 1.61
N ILE A 248 5.79 -23.02 0.35
CA ILE A 248 5.01 -21.86 -0.07
C ILE A 248 3.71 -21.88 0.71
N TYR A 249 3.39 -20.78 1.40
CA TYR A 249 2.15 -20.59 2.11
C TYR A 249 1.01 -21.24 1.32
N GLU A 250 0.39 -22.28 1.89
CA GLU A 250 -0.97 -22.58 1.51
C GLU A 250 -1.71 -21.28 1.79
N ARG A 251 -2.02 -20.53 0.73
CA ARG A 251 -3.01 -19.47 0.83
C ARG A 251 -4.24 -20.16 1.36
N ASN A 252 -4.43 -20.04 2.67
CA ASN A 252 -5.71 -20.25 3.26
C ASN A 252 -6.58 -19.13 2.71
N ARG A 253 -7.05 -19.35 1.47
CA ARG A 253 -8.16 -18.66 0.82
C ARG A 253 -9.29 -18.72 1.83
N PHE A 254 -9.46 -17.66 2.62
CA PHE A 254 -10.37 -17.64 3.76
C PHE A 254 -10.49 -19.03 4.41
N SER A 255 -9.41 -19.58 5.00
CA SER A 255 -9.65 -20.77 5.81
C SER A 255 -10.57 -20.33 6.92
N LYS A 256 -11.80 -20.83 6.91
CA LYS A 256 -12.72 -21.23 7.99
C LYS A 256 -12.62 -20.57 9.39
N SER A 257 -11.49 -20.03 9.83
CA SER A 257 -11.30 -19.12 10.95
C SER A 257 -11.65 -17.69 10.56
N TYR A 258 -12.92 -17.33 10.73
CA TYR A 258 -13.53 -16.02 10.50
C TYR A 258 -13.06 -14.90 11.45
N THR A 259 -11.96 -15.07 12.18
CA THR A 259 -11.67 -14.25 13.37
C THR A 259 -10.76 -13.04 13.12
N ASN A 260 -10.04 -12.97 11.99
CA ASN A 260 -8.99 -11.97 11.74
C ASN A 260 -8.96 -11.53 10.26
N ALA A 261 -9.86 -10.64 9.86
CA ALA A 261 -9.87 -10.03 8.52
C ALA A 261 -9.31 -8.60 8.56
N TYR A 262 -8.69 -8.17 7.47
CA TYR A 262 -8.24 -6.80 7.30
C TYR A 262 -9.27 -6.02 6.49
N PHE A 263 -9.70 -4.85 6.97
CA PHE A 263 -10.53 -3.93 6.21
C PHE A 263 -9.66 -2.87 5.55
N SER A 264 -9.95 -2.58 4.29
CA SER A 264 -9.34 -1.50 3.51
C SER A 264 -10.41 -0.72 2.76
N PRO A 265 -10.60 0.58 3.08
CA PRO A 265 -11.57 1.40 2.36
C PRO A 265 -11.23 1.61 0.87
N ILE A 266 -9.95 1.52 0.52
CA ILE A 266 -9.46 1.74 -0.85
C ILE A 266 -9.34 0.44 -1.67
N TYR A 267 -9.40 -0.74 -1.05
CA TYR A 267 -9.20 -2.01 -1.77
C TYR A 267 -10.25 -2.26 -2.85
N GLN A 268 -11.47 -1.73 -2.67
CA GLN A 268 -12.55 -1.81 -3.65
C GLN A 268 -12.17 -1.28 -5.05
N ILE A 269 -11.20 -0.36 -5.12
CA ILE A 269 -10.68 0.22 -6.37
C ILE A 269 -10.02 -0.84 -7.26
N ILE A 270 -9.38 -1.84 -6.67
CA ILE A 270 -8.64 -2.89 -7.41
C ILE A 270 -9.29 -4.27 -7.31
N SER A 271 -10.00 -4.54 -6.22
CA SER A 271 -10.60 -5.85 -5.96
C SER A 271 -11.73 -6.17 -6.95
N VAL A 272 -12.40 -5.15 -7.50
CA VAL A 272 -13.37 -5.30 -8.60
C VAL A 272 -12.79 -6.02 -9.81
N PHE A 273 -11.50 -5.82 -10.12
CA PHE A 273 -10.83 -6.45 -11.26
C PHE A 273 -10.46 -7.93 -11.02
N CYS A 274 -10.64 -8.42 -9.80
CA CYS A 274 -10.44 -9.82 -9.40
C CYS A 274 -11.69 -10.39 -8.73
N TYR A 275 -12.88 -9.94 -9.19
CA TYR A 275 -14.15 -10.31 -8.58
C TYR A 275 -14.32 -11.83 -8.51
N ASN A 276 -13.99 -12.57 -9.58
CA ASN A 276 -14.11 -14.03 -9.65
C ASN A 276 -13.39 -14.74 -8.50
N GLU A 277 -12.19 -14.28 -8.13
CA GLU A 277 -11.43 -14.82 -7.01
C GLU A 277 -12.10 -14.51 -5.67
N ILE A 278 -12.69 -13.32 -5.53
CA ILE A 278 -13.48 -12.94 -4.34
C ILE A 278 -14.73 -13.84 -4.24
N LEU A 279 -15.43 -14.08 -5.36
CA LEU A 279 -16.68 -14.85 -5.40
C LEU A 279 -16.47 -16.31 -4.97
N ASN A 280 -15.45 -16.94 -5.54
CA ASN A 280 -15.09 -18.32 -5.23
C ASN A 280 -14.82 -18.53 -3.72
N ASN A 281 -14.46 -17.47 -3.00
CA ASN A 281 -14.18 -17.54 -1.57
C ASN A 281 -15.42 -17.29 -0.69
N VAL A 282 -16.44 -16.56 -1.18
CA VAL A 282 -17.65 -16.22 -0.40
C VAL A 282 -18.73 -17.34 -0.47
N LYS A 283 -18.56 -18.34 -1.35
CA LYS A 283 -19.47 -19.50 -1.52
C LYS A 283 -20.94 -19.11 -1.71
N ASP A 284 -21.19 -18.13 -2.56
CA ASP A 284 -22.56 -17.74 -2.92
C ASP A 284 -22.92 -18.24 -4.34
N ASP A 285 -24.21 -18.40 -4.61
CA ASP A 285 -24.69 -18.87 -5.92
C ASP A 285 -24.29 -17.86 -7.02
N ASN A 286 -23.71 -18.36 -8.12
CA ASN A 286 -23.29 -17.58 -9.29
C ASN A 286 -24.42 -16.79 -10.00
N ASN A 287 -25.66 -16.89 -9.51
CA ASN A 287 -26.85 -16.20 -10.04
C ASN A 287 -27.15 -14.86 -9.34
N ASN A 288 -26.25 -14.33 -8.51
CA ASN A 288 -26.47 -13.03 -7.89
C ASN A 288 -26.40 -11.90 -8.94
N LEU A 289 -27.45 -11.07 -8.98
CA LEU A 289 -27.56 -9.89 -9.86
C LEU A 289 -26.36 -8.94 -9.71
N PHE A 290 -25.85 -8.81 -8.49
CA PHE A 290 -24.67 -8.00 -8.16
C PHE A 290 -23.43 -8.39 -8.99
N TYR A 291 -23.25 -9.67 -9.30
CA TYR A 291 -22.11 -10.14 -10.09
C TYR A 291 -22.26 -9.88 -11.57
N GLN A 292 -23.48 -10.04 -12.09
CA GLN A 292 -23.78 -9.72 -13.48
C GLN A 292 -23.53 -8.23 -13.73
N GLU A 293 -23.88 -7.36 -12.77
CA GLU A 293 -23.56 -5.93 -12.85
C GLU A 293 -22.04 -5.68 -12.86
N ILE A 294 -21.25 -6.39 -12.05
CA ILE A 294 -19.78 -6.27 -12.05
C ILE A 294 -19.19 -6.71 -13.39
N GLU A 295 -19.61 -7.87 -13.89
CA GLU A 295 -19.12 -8.40 -15.17
C GLU A 295 -19.45 -7.46 -16.34
N LEU A 296 -20.68 -6.95 -16.39
CA LEU A 296 -21.10 -5.97 -17.40
C LEU A 296 -20.27 -4.69 -17.31
N TRP A 297 -20.12 -4.13 -16.11
CA TRP A 297 -19.32 -2.92 -15.91
C TRP A 297 -17.85 -3.14 -16.30
N LEU A 298 -17.25 -4.28 -15.97
CA LEU A 298 -15.87 -4.60 -16.36
C LEU A 298 -15.69 -4.71 -17.88
N ASN A 299 -16.64 -5.34 -18.57
CA ASN A 299 -16.62 -5.46 -20.03
C ASN A 299 -16.73 -4.09 -20.72
N GLU A 300 -17.48 -3.16 -20.14
CA GLU A 300 -17.59 -1.78 -20.62
C GLU A 300 -16.35 -0.93 -20.27
N ASN A 301 -15.56 -1.34 -19.27
CA ASN A 301 -14.46 -0.57 -18.71
C ASN A 301 -13.09 -1.29 -18.77
N LEU A 302 -12.85 -2.12 -19.80
CA LEU A 302 -11.58 -2.85 -19.99
C LEU A 302 -10.33 -1.95 -19.94
N HIS A 303 -10.42 -0.73 -20.46
CA HIS A 303 -9.34 0.26 -20.41
C HIS A 303 -8.92 0.64 -18.97
N LEU A 304 -9.85 0.63 -18.00
CA LEU A 304 -9.52 0.84 -16.59
C LEU A 304 -8.74 -0.35 -16.03
N VAL A 305 -9.09 -1.58 -16.43
CA VAL A 305 -8.34 -2.79 -16.03
C VAL A 305 -6.87 -2.65 -16.45
N GLU A 306 -6.62 -2.19 -17.66
CA GLU A 306 -5.26 -2.02 -18.21
C GLU A 306 -4.47 -0.91 -17.51
N LEU A 307 -5.13 0.16 -17.08
CA LEU A 307 -4.52 1.22 -16.29
C LEU A 307 -4.19 0.73 -14.88
N PHE A 308 -5.09 0.01 -14.22
CA PHE A 308 -4.86 -0.56 -12.89
C PHE A 308 -4.02 -1.86 -12.90
N ASP A 309 -3.58 -2.34 -14.07
CA ASP A 309 -2.49 -3.31 -14.20
C ASP A 309 -1.10 -2.64 -14.14
N ASN A 310 -1.04 -1.31 -14.24
CA ASN A 310 0.17 -0.52 -14.20
C ASN A 310 0.35 0.13 -12.82
N PHE A 311 1.36 -0.30 -12.05
CA PHE A 311 1.52 0.21 -10.69
C PHE A 311 1.93 1.69 -10.63
N LEU A 312 2.52 2.26 -11.69
CA LEU A 312 2.80 3.71 -11.76
C LEU A 312 1.50 4.52 -11.82
N PHE A 313 0.49 4.01 -12.53
CA PHE A 313 -0.83 4.63 -12.56
C PHE A 313 -1.49 4.54 -11.20
N ILE A 314 -1.45 3.36 -10.57
CA ILE A 314 -1.95 3.13 -9.20
C ILE A 314 -1.30 4.11 -8.22
N GLU A 315 0.03 4.18 -8.22
CA GLU A 315 0.78 5.08 -7.33
C GLU A 315 0.37 6.54 -7.53
N ASN A 316 0.35 7.01 -8.78
CA ASN A 316 -0.06 8.38 -9.09
C ASN A 316 -1.51 8.67 -8.68
N PHE A 317 -2.41 7.71 -8.88
CA PHE A 317 -3.79 7.79 -8.43
C PHE A 317 -3.89 7.93 -6.91
N LEU A 318 -3.18 7.09 -6.16
CA LEU A 318 -3.17 7.11 -4.69
C LEU A 318 -2.52 8.39 -4.14
N LYS A 319 -1.39 8.85 -4.69
CA LYS A 319 -0.75 10.12 -4.31
C LYS A 319 -1.70 11.30 -4.44
N LYS A 320 -2.48 11.36 -5.54
CA LYS A 320 -3.48 12.42 -5.74
C LYS A 320 -4.68 12.30 -4.80
N LEU A 321 -5.11 11.07 -4.51
CA LEU A 321 -6.19 10.82 -3.57
C LEU A 321 -5.80 11.27 -2.15
N ASP A 322 -4.54 11.05 -1.78
CA ASP A 322 -3.98 11.50 -0.51
C ASP A 322 -3.86 13.02 -0.45
N TYR A 323 -3.35 13.65 -1.51
CA TYR A 323 -3.31 15.09 -1.64
C TYR A 323 -4.70 15.71 -1.47
N PHE A 324 -5.74 15.13 -2.08
CA PHE A 324 -7.12 15.53 -1.89
C PHE A 324 -7.53 15.49 -0.41
N SER A 325 -7.26 14.37 0.28
CA SER A 325 -7.62 14.26 1.69
C SER A 325 -6.91 15.27 2.59
N LYS A 326 -5.61 15.53 2.34
CA LYS A 326 -4.77 16.37 3.18
C LYS A 326 -5.06 17.86 2.99
N TYR A 327 -5.40 18.29 1.77
CA TYR A 327 -5.46 19.71 1.42
C TYR A 327 -6.84 20.20 0.94
N LYS A 328 -7.76 19.32 0.57
CA LYS A 328 -9.06 19.69 -0.02
C LYS A 328 -10.26 19.34 0.85
N ILE A 329 -10.17 18.32 1.70
CA ILE A 329 -11.20 18.01 2.70
C ILE A 329 -10.93 18.84 3.96
N LYS A 330 -11.79 19.81 4.26
CA LYS A 330 -11.88 20.37 5.63
C LYS A 330 -12.36 19.25 6.55
N GLU A 331 -11.74 19.08 7.72
CA GLU A 331 -12.15 18.11 8.76
C GLU A 331 -13.67 17.94 8.77
N SER A 332 -14.14 16.83 8.20
CA SER A 332 -15.57 16.55 8.17
C SER A 332 -15.96 16.13 9.58
N GLN A 333 -16.80 16.94 10.23
CA GLN A 333 -17.46 16.50 11.45
C GLN A 333 -18.43 15.36 11.08
N GLY A 334 -18.14 14.14 11.52
CA GLY A 334 -18.93 12.96 11.16
C GLY A 334 -18.36 11.66 11.71
N SER A 335 -19.08 10.56 11.46
CA SER A 335 -18.61 9.20 11.73
C SER A 335 -17.44 8.81 10.83
N TYR A 336 -16.67 7.79 11.23
CA TYR A 336 -15.62 7.22 10.40
C TYR A 336 -16.13 6.81 9.01
N SER A 337 -17.27 6.12 8.95
CA SER A 337 -17.92 5.74 7.69
C SER A 337 -18.23 6.93 6.78
N SER A 338 -18.68 8.06 7.34
CA SER A 338 -18.97 9.28 6.58
C SER A 338 -17.70 9.89 6.00
N ILE A 339 -16.61 9.87 6.77
CA ILE A 339 -15.29 10.35 6.33
C ILE A 339 -14.78 9.50 5.17
N VAL A 340 -14.88 8.16 5.29
CA VAL A 340 -14.46 7.24 4.23
C VAL A 340 -15.33 7.40 2.98
N TYR A 341 -16.65 7.50 3.15
CA TYR A 341 -17.57 7.73 2.04
C TYR A 341 -17.21 8.99 1.26
N ASP A 342 -17.04 10.13 1.95
CA ASP A 342 -16.64 11.38 1.33
C ASP A 342 -15.26 11.28 0.64
N TYR A 343 -14.31 10.59 1.27
CA TYR A 343 -12.99 10.35 0.69
C TYR A 343 -13.07 9.61 -0.64
N ILE A 344 -13.93 8.59 -0.76
CA ILE A 344 -14.12 7.84 -2.01
C ILE A 344 -14.97 8.63 -3.02
N TYR A 345 -16.16 9.08 -2.64
CA TYR A 345 -17.12 9.69 -3.57
C TYR A 345 -16.71 11.07 -4.08
N LYS A 346 -16.02 11.87 -3.26
CA LYS A 346 -15.52 13.19 -3.67
C LYS A 346 -14.08 13.09 -4.17
N GLY A 347 -13.29 12.18 -3.61
CA GLY A 347 -11.88 12.01 -3.98
C GLY A 347 -11.69 11.40 -5.35
N ILE A 348 -12.44 10.35 -5.72
CA ILE A 348 -12.30 9.72 -7.04
C ILE A 348 -12.54 10.72 -8.18
N PRO A 349 -13.65 11.49 -8.22
CA PRO A 349 -13.85 12.49 -9.27
C PRO A 349 -12.76 13.55 -9.30
N TYR A 350 -12.31 14.02 -8.14
CA TYR A 350 -11.20 14.96 -8.05
C TYR A 350 -9.92 14.37 -8.68
N VAL A 351 -9.53 13.16 -8.28
CA VAL A 351 -8.32 12.50 -8.79
C VAL A 351 -8.40 12.27 -10.29
N ILE A 352 -9.53 11.79 -10.80
CA ILE A 352 -9.73 11.59 -12.24
C ILE A 352 -9.61 12.92 -12.99
N SER A 353 -10.19 13.99 -12.47
CA SER A 353 -10.06 15.33 -13.07
C SER A 353 -8.61 15.83 -13.09
N GLU A 354 -7.87 15.64 -12.00
CA GLU A 354 -6.45 16.02 -11.90
C GLU A 354 -5.57 15.19 -12.82
N ILE A 355 -5.83 13.89 -12.95
CA ILE A 355 -5.13 13.00 -13.90
C ILE A 355 -5.44 13.44 -15.34
N ALA A 356 -6.68 13.76 -15.67
CA ALA A 356 -7.05 14.20 -17.01
C ALA A 356 -6.39 15.54 -17.39
N LEU A 357 -6.25 16.46 -16.42
CA LEU A 357 -5.51 17.72 -16.60
C LEU A 357 -4.01 17.48 -16.81
N GLU A 358 -3.42 16.59 -16.02
CA GLU A 358 -1.99 16.31 -16.10
C GLU A 358 -1.62 15.47 -17.33
N TYR A 359 -2.49 14.54 -17.73
CA TYR A 359 -2.31 13.61 -18.83
C TYR A 359 -3.45 13.76 -19.85
N PRO A 360 -3.43 14.78 -20.73
CA PRO A 360 -4.54 15.07 -21.65
C PRO A 360 -4.92 13.93 -22.61
N PHE A 361 -4.00 12.98 -22.83
CA PHE A 361 -4.27 11.78 -23.63
C PHE A 361 -5.19 10.78 -22.92
N LEU A 362 -5.40 10.92 -21.61
CA LEU A 362 -6.37 10.16 -20.80
C LEU A 362 -7.70 10.90 -20.60
N LYS A 363 -8.02 11.93 -21.42
CA LYS A 363 -9.24 12.74 -21.30
C LYS A 363 -10.57 11.98 -21.32
N ASN A 364 -10.57 10.73 -21.76
CA ASN A 364 -11.76 9.87 -21.77
C ASN A 364 -11.95 9.13 -20.44
N LEU A 365 -11.06 9.29 -19.46
CA LEU A 365 -11.30 8.83 -18.10
C LEU A 365 -12.51 9.56 -17.53
N ASP A 366 -13.59 8.81 -17.34
CA ASP A 366 -14.86 9.32 -16.88
C ASP A 366 -15.08 8.95 -15.41
N SER A 367 -15.14 9.98 -14.55
CA SER A 367 -15.44 9.81 -13.13
C SER A 367 -16.85 9.28 -12.89
N GLU A 368 -17.83 9.61 -13.74
CA GLU A 368 -19.19 9.11 -13.59
C GLU A 368 -19.23 7.61 -13.82
N ASN A 369 -18.56 7.11 -14.86
CA ASN A 369 -18.45 5.68 -15.11
C ASN A 369 -17.69 4.94 -14.00
N PHE A 370 -16.67 5.56 -13.40
CA PHE A 370 -16.00 4.98 -12.24
C PHE A 370 -16.94 4.86 -11.04
N LEU A 371 -17.73 5.89 -10.75
CA LEU A 371 -18.71 5.87 -9.65
C LEU A 371 -19.90 4.93 -9.90
N LYS A 372 -20.18 4.58 -11.15
CA LYS A 372 -21.14 3.52 -11.52
C LYS A 372 -20.61 2.10 -11.25
N ASN A 373 -19.37 1.94 -10.77
CA ASN A 373 -18.86 0.67 -10.28
C ASN A 373 -19.90 0.06 -9.31
N PRO A 374 -20.35 -1.19 -9.52
CA PRO A 374 -21.41 -1.80 -8.71
C PRO A 374 -21.15 -1.84 -7.20
N ILE A 375 -19.88 -1.92 -6.77
CA ILE A 375 -19.50 -1.89 -5.35
C ILE A 375 -19.75 -0.50 -4.75
N ILE A 376 -19.41 0.55 -5.51
CA ILE A 376 -19.67 1.94 -5.14
C ILE A 376 -21.17 2.19 -5.20
N LYS A 377 -21.82 1.92 -6.34
CA LYS A 377 -23.27 2.05 -6.54
C LYS A 377 -24.08 1.41 -5.41
N PHE A 378 -23.75 0.18 -5.00
CA PHE A 378 -24.42 -0.49 -3.88
C PHE A 378 -24.27 0.25 -2.56
N TRP A 379 -23.09 0.82 -2.28
CA TRP A 379 -22.91 1.68 -1.10
C TRP A 379 -23.80 2.93 -1.19
N ASN A 380 -23.85 3.61 -2.34
CA ASN A 380 -24.72 4.79 -2.50
C ASN A 380 -26.19 4.43 -2.24
N ASP A 381 -26.66 3.34 -2.84
CA ASP A 381 -28.05 2.91 -2.78
C ASP A 381 -28.44 2.40 -1.37
N ASN A 382 -27.46 1.95 -0.57
CA ASN A 382 -27.65 1.41 0.78
C ASN A 382 -26.85 2.18 1.85
N LEU A 383 -26.75 3.51 1.70
CA LEU A 383 -25.82 4.37 2.44
C LEU A 383 -25.83 4.15 3.96
N GLU A 384 -27.00 4.19 4.60
CA GLU A 384 -27.12 4.03 6.06
C GLU A 384 -26.63 2.66 6.55
N GLN A 385 -26.97 1.60 5.81
CA GLN A 385 -26.62 0.23 6.17
C GLN A 385 -25.11 0.00 6.01
N CYS A 386 -24.55 0.37 4.86
CA CYS A 386 -23.12 0.26 4.59
C CYS A 386 -22.30 1.11 5.56
N ASN A 387 -22.74 2.33 5.89
CA ASN A 387 -22.08 3.17 6.88
C ASN A 387 -22.09 2.52 8.26
N SER A 388 -23.21 1.93 8.67
CA SER A 388 -23.30 1.18 9.92
C SER A 388 -22.33 -0.01 9.96
N ILE A 389 -22.16 -0.74 8.85
CA ILE A 389 -21.19 -1.85 8.75
C ILE A 389 -19.76 -1.35 8.94
N ILE A 390 -19.39 -0.26 8.25
CA ILE A 390 -18.04 0.31 8.33
C ILE A 390 -17.76 0.86 9.74
N ASP A 391 -18.72 1.53 10.36
CA ASP A 391 -18.58 1.99 11.74
C ASP A 391 -18.49 0.83 12.74
N LYS A 392 -19.23 -0.27 12.52
CA LYS A 392 -19.07 -1.51 13.31
C LYS A 392 -17.66 -2.08 13.17
N ILE A 393 -17.12 -2.15 11.95
CA ILE A 393 -15.74 -2.62 11.71
C ILE A 393 -14.74 -1.74 12.45
N HIS A 394 -14.94 -0.42 12.43
CA HIS A 394 -14.10 0.52 13.17
C HIS A 394 -14.18 0.32 14.70
N GLN A 395 -15.36 -0.04 15.22
CA GLN A 395 -15.57 -0.35 16.64
C GLN A 395 -15.01 -1.72 17.07
N TYR A 396 -14.94 -2.69 16.16
CA TYR A 396 -14.44 -4.05 16.42
C TYR A 396 -12.95 -4.22 16.11
N ASP A 397 -12.16 -3.14 16.12
CA ASP A 397 -10.70 -3.18 15.98
C ASP A 397 -10.08 -4.08 17.06
N TYR A 398 -9.51 -5.21 16.65
CA TYR A 398 -8.92 -6.22 17.54
C TYR A 398 -7.63 -5.75 18.23
N THR A 399 -7.10 -4.58 17.87
CA THR A 399 -5.72 -4.21 18.24
C THR A 399 -5.59 -3.22 19.39
N ILE A 400 -6.69 -2.77 20.00
CA ILE A 400 -6.63 -1.77 21.07
C ILE A 400 -7.54 -2.19 22.21
N THR A 401 -7.06 -3.09 23.08
CA THR A 401 -7.69 -3.27 24.41
C THR A 401 -7.62 -1.97 25.22
N TYR A 402 -6.62 -1.12 24.94
CA TYR A 402 -6.32 0.10 25.67
C TYR A 402 -6.09 1.28 24.72
N PRO A 403 -6.73 2.45 24.88
CA PRO A 403 -6.61 3.59 23.98
C PRO A 403 -5.15 3.95 23.59
N ARG A 404 -4.91 4.40 22.36
CA ARG A 404 -3.55 4.73 21.84
C ARG A 404 -2.73 5.64 22.76
N GLU A 405 -3.37 6.62 23.40
CA GLU A 405 -2.72 7.49 24.38
C GLU A 405 -2.14 6.71 25.57
N ILE A 406 -2.85 5.68 26.03
CA ILE A 406 -2.44 4.79 27.12
C ILE A 406 -1.29 3.88 26.68
N ILE A 407 -1.31 3.39 25.44
CA ILE A 407 -0.22 2.60 24.84
C ILE A 407 1.08 3.43 24.82
N ILE A 408 1.01 4.69 24.35
CA ILE A 408 2.17 5.59 24.30
C ILE A 408 2.71 5.89 25.71
N ILE A 409 1.82 6.07 26.69
CA ILE A 409 2.21 6.26 28.10
C ILE A 409 2.91 4.99 28.63
N ALA A 410 2.40 3.80 28.28
CA ALA A 410 2.96 2.52 28.69
C ALA A 410 4.33 2.25 28.06
N GLN A 411 4.54 2.55 26.78
CA GLN A 411 5.84 2.43 26.11
C GLN A 411 6.89 3.33 26.79
N LYS A 412 6.57 4.61 27.00
CA LYS A 412 7.47 5.55 27.72
C LYS A 412 7.74 5.12 29.16
N ALA A 413 6.76 4.50 29.82
CA ALA A 413 6.91 3.98 31.17
C ALA A 413 7.77 2.70 31.19
N LEU A 414 7.62 1.83 30.20
CA LEU A 414 8.39 0.60 30.03
C LEU A 414 9.87 0.91 29.73
N GLU A 415 10.16 1.85 28.83
CA GLU A 415 11.53 2.30 28.60
C GLU A 415 12.20 2.83 29.88
N LYS A 416 11.46 3.63 30.68
CA LYS A 416 11.96 4.13 31.96
C LYS A 416 12.17 2.99 32.97
N TYR A 417 11.27 2.02 32.96
CA TYR A 417 11.39 0.82 33.78
C TYR A 417 12.65 0.03 33.41
N GLU A 418 12.83 -0.31 32.13
CA GLU A 418 13.97 -1.08 31.63
C GLU A 418 15.29 -0.36 31.85
N LYS A 419 15.37 0.96 31.59
CA LYS A 419 16.56 1.78 31.90
C LYS A 419 16.90 1.79 33.37
N TYR A 420 15.89 1.78 34.26
CA TYR A 420 16.10 1.81 35.71
C TYR A 420 16.54 0.44 36.28
N PHE A 421 16.16 -0.65 35.62
CA PHE A 421 16.49 -2.03 36.02
C PHE A 421 17.50 -2.73 35.11
N ASP A 422 18.16 -1.99 34.22
CA ASP A 422 19.17 -2.52 33.31
C ASP A 422 20.28 -3.22 34.12
N LYS A 423 20.65 -4.42 33.65
CA LYS A 423 21.42 -5.44 34.40
C LYS A 423 22.83 -4.98 34.80
N SER A 424 23.27 -3.82 34.32
CA SER A 424 24.55 -3.19 34.61
C SER A 424 24.57 -2.36 35.91
N ILE A 425 23.41 -1.96 36.46
CA ILE A 425 23.33 -1.11 37.66
C ILE A 425 23.02 -1.99 38.89
N LYS A 426 24.08 -2.53 39.50
CA LYS A 426 23.98 -3.23 40.79
C LYS A 426 23.66 -2.23 41.92
N ASN A 427 22.51 -2.45 42.57
CA ASN A 427 22.02 -1.84 43.82
C ASN A 427 21.02 -0.68 43.69
N THR A 428 19.79 -0.98 43.27
CA THR A 428 18.62 -0.18 43.67
C THR A 428 17.99 -0.79 44.94
N SER A 429 17.87 0.01 46.00
CA SER A 429 17.23 -0.46 47.25
C SER A 429 15.74 -0.74 47.00
N GLN A 430 15.17 -1.74 47.68
CA GLN A 430 13.74 -2.05 47.55
C GLN A 430 12.85 -0.83 47.82
N GLN A 431 13.27 0.06 48.73
CA GLN A 431 12.57 1.30 49.04
C GLN A 431 12.64 2.32 47.90
N GLY A 432 13.80 2.47 47.26
CA GLY A 432 13.98 3.35 46.09
C GLY A 432 13.14 2.89 44.89
N THR A 433 13.16 1.59 44.59
CA THR A 433 12.32 0.99 43.54
C THR A 433 10.84 1.21 43.80
N LYS A 434 10.40 1.01 45.04
CA LYS A 434 9.01 1.25 45.47
C LYS A 434 8.57 2.71 45.26
N GLN A 435 9.47 3.68 45.43
CA GLN A 435 9.20 5.08 45.15
C GLN A 435 9.18 5.37 43.64
N ALA A 436 10.13 4.83 42.88
CA ALA A 436 10.16 4.95 41.43
C ALA A 436 8.88 4.41 40.78
N MET A 437 8.37 3.26 41.26
CA MET A 437 7.10 2.70 40.79
C MET A 437 5.91 3.60 41.12
N ASN A 438 5.88 4.28 42.27
CA ASN A 438 4.81 5.24 42.57
C ASN A 438 4.79 6.42 41.56
N PHE A 439 5.95 6.87 41.11
CA PHE A 439 6.04 7.92 40.08
C PHE A 439 5.62 7.42 38.71
N LEU A 440 6.03 6.21 38.32
CA LEU A 440 5.62 5.59 37.07
C LEU A 440 4.08 5.45 37.01
N ILE A 441 3.48 4.90 38.07
CA ILE A 441 2.03 4.64 38.15
C ILE A 441 1.20 5.93 38.10
N LYS A 442 1.72 7.06 38.61
CA LYS A 442 1.04 8.36 38.50
C LYS A 442 0.76 8.80 37.07
N SER A 443 1.52 8.30 36.10
CA SER A 443 1.32 8.59 34.66
C SER A 443 -0.02 8.06 34.15
N PHE A 444 -0.62 7.08 34.83
CA PHE A 444 -1.90 6.47 34.46
C PHE A 444 -3.08 7.00 35.27
N LYS A 445 -2.93 8.04 36.08
CA LYS A 445 -3.98 8.53 37.02
C LYS A 445 -5.32 8.89 36.35
N ASN A 446 -5.31 9.16 35.05
CA ASN A 446 -6.49 9.56 34.28
C ASN A 446 -7.31 8.34 33.80
N ASP A 447 -6.74 7.13 33.82
CA ASP A 447 -7.44 5.88 33.53
C ASP A 447 -7.65 5.10 34.83
N GLN A 448 -8.89 5.11 35.34
CA GLN A 448 -9.18 4.59 36.68
C GLN A 448 -8.99 3.08 36.81
N GLU A 449 -9.21 2.30 35.75
CA GLU A 449 -9.11 0.84 35.82
C GLU A 449 -7.65 0.41 35.83
N ILE A 450 -6.87 0.92 34.88
CA ILE A 450 -5.44 0.64 34.77
C ILE A 450 -4.69 1.14 36.00
N PHE A 451 -5.02 2.34 36.49
CA PHE A 451 -4.41 2.90 37.69
C PHE A 451 -4.68 2.05 38.94
N LYS A 452 -5.90 1.55 39.12
CA LYS A 452 -6.25 0.65 40.25
C LYS A 452 -5.46 -0.65 40.18
N GLU A 453 -5.29 -1.20 38.97
CA GLU A 453 -4.55 -2.46 38.79
C GLU A 453 -3.05 -2.28 39.08
N PHE A 454 -2.44 -1.20 38.59
CA PHE A 454 -1.06 -0.86 38.94
C PHE A 454 -0.89 -0.61 40.45
N GLN A 455 -1.83 0.07 41.11
CA GLN A 455 -1.79 0.27 42.56
C GLN A 455 -1.86 -1.06 43.34
N LYS A 456 -2.66 -2.03 42.85
CA LYS A 456 -2.76 -3.37 43.44
C LYS A 456 -1.40 -4.07 43.41
N TYR A 457 -0.72 -4.10 42.26
CA TYR A 457 0.61 -4.70 42.14
C TYR A 457 1.67 -3.95 42.94
N ARG A 458 1.56 -2.62 43.03
CA ARG A 458 2.44 -1.82 43.88
C ARG A 458 2.31 -2.17 45.36
N ARG A 459 1.09 -2.34 45.88
CA ARG A 459 0.86 -2.81 47.26
C ARG A 459 1.36 -4.24 47.45
N GLN A 460 1.25 -5.08 46.42
CA GLN A 460 1.80 -6.44 46.44
C GLN A 460 3.33 -6.43 46.68
N MET A 461 4.06 -5.42 46.20
CA MET A 461 5.49 -5.28 46.46
C MET A 461 5.85 -5.12 47.95
N ASP A 462 4.90 -4.78 48.82
CA ASP A 462 5.14 -4.67 50.27
C ASP A 462 5.19 -6.02 50.96
N ARG A 463 4.57 -7.05 50.37
CA ARG A 463 4.55 -8.43 50.88
C ARG A 463 5.41 -9.37 50.04
N GLN A 464 5.41 -9.18 48.73
CA GLN A 464 6.10 -10.01 47.74
C GLN A 464 6.72 -9.10 46.67
N TYR A 465 7.86 -8.49 47.03
CA TYR A 465 8.51 -7.46 46.22
C TYR A 465 8.69 -7.84 44.74
N ASN A 466 9.34 -8.98 44.45
CA ASN A 466 9.60 -9.42 43.08
C ASN A 466 8.32 -9.76 42.30
N VAL A 467 7.29 -10.30 42.97
CA VAL A 467 6.03 -10.67 42.31
C VAL A 467 5.27 -9.42 41.90
N GLY A 468 5.14 -8.43 42.79
CA GLY A 468 4.51 -7.15 42.47
C GLY A 468 5.25 -6.39 41.37
N LEU A 469 6.59 -6.43 41.39
CA LEU A 469 7.43 -5.80 40.37
C LEU A 469 7.25 -6.45 38.99
N ASN A 470 7.30 -7.78 38.91
CA ASN A 470 7.08 -8.52 37.67
C ASN A 470 5.67 -8.32 37.11
N ASN A 471 4.65 -8.23 37.96
CA ASN A 471 3.28 -7.97 37.52
C ASN A 471 3.12 -6.56 36.94
N ILE A 472 3.80 -5.55 37.49
CA ILE A 472 3.84 -4.20 36.90
C ILE A 472 4.50 -4.24 35.51
N HIS A 473 5.64 -4.93 35.38
CA HIS A 473 6.33 -5.09 34.10
C HIS A 473 5.47 -5.83 33.06
N ASN A 474 4.80 -6.92 33.46
CA ASN A 474 3.95 -7.69 32.57
C ASN A 474 2.71 -6.90 32.14
N LEU A 475 2.13 -6.09 33.03
CA LEU A 475 1.01 -5.20 32.68
C LEU A 475 1.47 -4.07 31.74
N LEU A 476 2.65 -3.48 31.96
CA LEU A 476 3.23 -2.49 31.04
C LEU A 476 3.48 -3.08 29.65
N ASN A 477 4.09 -4.27 29.57
CA ASN A 477 4.31 -4.98 28.31
C ASN A 477 3.01 -5.35 27.61
N LYS A 478 1.98 -5.77 28.37
CA LYS A 478 0.67 -6.05 27.82
C LYS A 478 0.09 -4.79 27.17
N ILE A 479 -0.01 -3.70 27.92
CA ILE A 479 -0.58 -2.43 27.44
C ILE A 479 0.25 -1.83 26.30
N SER A 480 1.58 -1.92 26.34
CA SER A 480 2.45 -1.39 25.28
C SER A 480 2.30 -2.12 23.94
N ASN A 481 1.78 -3.35 23.96
CA ASN A 481 1.63 -4.22 22.80
C ASN A 481 0.18 -4.30 22.27
N GLY A 482 -0.77 -3.58 22.87
CA GLY A 482 -2.21 -3.58 22.50
C GLY A 482 -3.11 -4.33 23.47
#